data_AF-A0A840U503-F1
#
_entry.id   AF-A0A840U503-F1
#
_cell.length_a   1.000
_cell.length_b   1.000
_cell.length_c   1.000
_cell.angle_alpha   90.00
_cell.angle_beta   90.00
_cell.angle_gamma   90.00
#
_symmetry.space_group_name_H-M   'P 1'
#
loop_
_entity.id
_entity.type
_entity.pdbx_description
1 polymer ?
#
loop_
_entity_poly.entity_id
_entity_poly.type
_entity_poly.pdbx_seq_one_letter_code
_entity_poly.pdbx_strand_id
1 'polypeptide(L)' 'MADEEHKKLHPILDEITRTYVDLYTNRPNEKNREQLIKLEEMLHQNLERILAAKEEGDKKGG' A
#
# COMPACT_ATOMS: atom_id res chain seq x y z
N MET A 1 -31.53 5.81 -13.90
CA MET A 1 -32.15 6.41 -15.11
C MET A 1 -31.37 7.62 -15.60
N ALA A 2 -31.04 8.61 -14.76
CA ALA A 2 -30.25 9.78 -15.19
C ALA A 2 -28.82 9.46 -15.70
N ASP A 3 -28.11 8.51 -15.07
CA ASP A 3 -26.74 8.13 -15.48
C ASP A 3 -26.64 7.47 -16.86
N GLU A 4 -27.68 6.75 -17.31
CA GLU A 4 -27.65 6.07 -18.61
C GLU A 4 -28.00 7.02 -19.77
N GLU A 5 -28.82 8.04 -19.53
CA GLU A 5 -29.09 9.08 -20.52
C GLU A 5 -27.91 10.04 -20.69
N HIS A 6 -27.22 10.39 -19.60
CA HIS A 6 -26.00 11.21 -19.64
C HIS A 6 -24.88 10.56 -20.48
N LYS A 7 -24.66 9.25 -20.27
CA LYS A 7 -23.74 8.40 -21.04
C LYS A 7 -23.97 8.44 -22.54
N LYS A 8 -25.24 8.48 -22.96
CA LYS A 8 -25.63 8.48 -24.37
C LYS A 8 -25.51 9.87 -25.00
N LEU A 9 -25.73 10.94 -24.23
CA LEU A 9 -25.64 12.32 -24.72
C LEU A 9 -24.20 12.79 -24.90
N HIS A 10 -23.30 12.40 -24.00
CA HIS A 10 -21.91 12.88 -23.99
C HIS A 10 -20.89 11.75 -23.76
N PRO A 11 -20.79 10.79 -24.69
CA PRO A 11 -19.90 9.63 -24.55
C PRO A 11 -18.43 10.00 -24.31
N ILE A 12 -17.97 11.10 -24.90
CA ILE A 12 -16.60 11.61 -24.70
C ILE A 12 -16.40 12.13 -23.26
N LEU A 13 -17.38 12.84 -22.70
CA LEU A 13 -17.27 13.36 -21.33
C LEU A 13 -17.25 12.22 -20.32
N ASP A 14 -18.07 11.19 -20.54
CA ASP A 14 -18.10 10.00 -19.69
C ASP A 14 -16.78 9.21 -19.75
N GLU A 15 -16.16 9.08 -20.93
CA GLU A 15 -14.85 8.45 -21.09
C GLU A 15 -13.72 9.27 -20.43
N ILE A 16 -13.78 10.61 -20.54
CA ILE A 16 -12.86 11.52 -19.84
C ILE A 16 -13.02 11.35 -18.32
N THR A 17 -14.25 11.40 -17.79
CA THR A 17 -14.51 11.24 -16.36
C THR A 17 -14.02 9.89 -15.87
N ARG A 18 -14.28 8.80 -16.60
CA ARG A 18 -13.81 7.47 -16.25
C ARG A 18 -12.28 7.39 -16.25
N THR A 19 -11.62 7.97 -17.25
CA THR A 19 -10.15 8.05 -17.31
C THR A 19 -9.57 8.82 -16.14
N TYR A 20 -10.16 9.97 -15.78
CA TYR A 20 -9.76 10.75 -14.61
C TYR A 20 -9.93 9.96 -13.31
N VAL A 21 -11.09 9.32 -13.13
CA VAL A 21 -11.33 8.46 -11.96
C VAL A 21 -10.32 7.33 -11.92
N ASP A 22 -10.10 6.62 -13.02
CA ASP A 22 -9.14 5.52 -13.12
C ASP A 22 -7.71 6.00 -12.82
N LEU A 23 -7.28 7.16 -13.31
CA LEU A 23 -5.95 7.71 -12.99
C LEU A 23 -5.71 7.94 -11.49
N TYR A 24 -6.76 8.31 -10.73
CA TYR A 24 -6.67 8.60 -9.30
C TYR A 24 -7.12 7.44 -8.40
N THR A 25 -7.83 6.45 -8.94
CA THR A 25 -8.24 5.23 -8.21
C THR A 25 -7.35 4.04 -8.49
N ASN A 26 -6.63 4.03 -9.61
CA ASN A 26 -5.60 3.05 -9.87
C ASN A 26 -4.44 3.37 -8.92
N ARG A 27 -4.30 2.56 -7.87
CA ARG A 27 -3.10 2.50 -7.03
C ARG A 27 -2.21 1.37 -7.55
N PRO A 28 -1.57 1.53 -8.73
CA PRO A 28 -0.59 0.55 -9.15
C PRO A 28 0.43 0.47 -8.03
N ASN A 29 0.70 -0.75 -7.57
CA ASN A 29 1.59 -1.07 -6.45
C ASN A 29 0.98 -1.10 -5.04
N GLU A 30 -0.35 -1.03 -4.82
CA GLU A 30 -0.89 -1.25 -3.46
C GLU A 30 -0.51 -2.64 -2.92
N LYS A 31 -0.56 -3.68 -3.76
CA LYS A 31 -0.10 -5.03 -3.39
C LYS A 31 1.39 -5.06 -3.04
N ASN A 32 2.22 -4.31 -3.77
CA ASN A 32 3.66 -4.22 -3.48
C ASN A 32 3.91 -3.42 -2.20
N ARG A 33 3.13 -2.36 -1.96
CA ARG A 33 3.15 -1.57 -0.73
C ARG A 33 2.80 -2.43 0.48
N GLU A 34 1.77 -3.26 0.40
CA GLU A 34 1.42 -4.23 1.45
C GLU A 34 2.54 -5.24 1.70
N GLN A 35 3.20 -5.73 0.65
CA GLN A 35 4.32 -6.65 0.77
C GLN A 35 5.54 -6.00 1.44
N LEU A 36 5.84 -4.74 1.10
CA LEU A 36 6.93 -3.97 1.71
C LEU A 36 6.68 -3.71 3.20
N ILE A 37 5.44 -3.36 3.57
CA ILE A 37 5.07 -3.16 4.98
C ILE A 37 5.30 -4.44 5.80
N LYS A 38 4.88 -5.61 5.27
CA LYS A 38 5.12 -6.90 5.94
C LYS A 38 6.61 -7.20 6.10
N LEU A 39 7.41 -6.88 5.09
CA LEU A 39 8.85 -7.09 5.12
C LEU A 39 9.52 -6.18 6.17
N GLU A 40 9.11 -4.92 6.24
CA GLU A 40 9.58 -3.97 7.25
C GLU A 40 9.29 -4.46 8.67
N GLU A 41 8.07 -4.97 8.92
CA GLU A 41 7.69 -5.53 10.22
C GLU A 41 8.56 -6.74 10.61
N MET A 42 8.81 -7.66 9.66
CA MET A 42 9.69 -8.81 9.89
C MET A 42 11.13 -8.38 10.19
N LEU A 43 11.65 -7.37 9.49
CA LEU A 43 12.98 -6.83 9.73
C LEU A 43 13.07 -6.20 11.11
N HIS A 44 12.05 -5.44 11.51
CA HIS A 44 11.99 -4.80 12.82
C HIS A 44 12.03 -5.83 13.96
N GLN A 45 11.17 -6.85 13.89
CA GLN A 45 11.13 -7.93 14.89
C GLN A 45 12.46 -8.68 15.00
N ASN A 46 13.13 -8.93 13.88
CA ASN A 46 14.44 -9.59 13.89
C ASN A 46 15.53 -8.70 14.49
N LEU A 47 15.51 -7.40 14.22
CA LEU A 47 16.43 -6.44 14.84
C LEU A 47 16.23 -6.38 16.35
N GLU A 48 14.99 -6.30 16.82
CA GLU A 48 14.67 -6.32 18.26
C GLU A 48 15.21 -7.58 18.95
N ARG A 49 15.04 -8.76 18.32
CA ARG A 49 15.60 -10.02 18.86
C ARG A 49 17.11 -10.00 18.95
N ILE A 50 17.79 -9.47 17.93
CA ILE A 50 19.26 -9.37 17.92
C ILE A 50 19.74 -8.40 19.01
N LEU A 51 19.07 -7.26 19.16
CA LEU A 51 19.40 -6.27 20.18
C LEU A 51 19.17 -6.83 21.59
N ALA A 52 18.04 -7.49 21.84
CA ALA A 52 17.75 -8.15 23.10
C ALA A 52 18.80 -9.22 23.43
N ALA A 53 19.19 -10.05 22.45
CA ALA A 53 20.23 -11.06 22.64
C ALA A 53 21.60 -10.45 22.98
N LYS A 54 21.94 -9.28 22.40
CA LYS A 54 23.15 -8.54 22.78
C LYS A 54 23.09 -8.02 24.21
N GLU A 55 21.98 -7.39 24.59
CA GLU A 55 21.81 -6.88 25.96
C GLU A 55 21.85 -7.99 27.02
N GLU A 56 21.29 -9.17 26.73
CA GLU A 56 21.37 -10.32 27.63
C GLU A 56 22.78 -10.92 27.71
N GLY A 57 23.52 -10.93 26.60
CA GLY A 57 24.91 -11.36 26.55
C GLY A 57 25.82 -10.46 27.39
N ASP A 58 25.64 -9.15 27.29
CA ASP A 58 26.40 -8.16 28.06
C ASP A 58 26.08 -8.23 29.57
N LYS A 59 24.82 -8.52 29.95
CA LYS A 59 24.42 -8.68 31.36
C LYS A 59 24.90 -9.97 32.02
N LYS A 60 25.25 -11.01 31.26
CA LYS A 60 25.78 -12.29 31.78
C LYS A 60 27.30 -12.35 31.83
N GLY A 61 27.99 -11.38 31.24
CA GLY A 61 29.45 -11.33 31.12
C GLY A 61 30.18 -10.35 32.04
N GLY A 62 29.46 -9.56 32.85
CA GLY A 62 30.01 -8.66 33.87
C GLY A 62 29.62 -9.08 35.28
#